data_AF-A0A9D5Q8M3-F1
#
_entry.id   AF-A0A9D5Q8M3-F1
#
_cell.length_a   1.000
_cell.length_b   1.000
_cell.length_c   1.000
_cell.angle_alpha   90.00
_cell.angle_beta   90.00
_cell.angle_gamma   90.00
#
_symmetry.space_group_name_H-M   'P 1'
#
loop_
_entity.id
_entity.type
_entity.pdbx_description
1 polymer ?
#
loop_
_entity_poly.entity_id
_entity_poly.type
_entity_poly.pdbx_seq_one_letter_code
_entity_poly.pdbx_strand_id
1 'polypeptide(L)'
;MSIRWIRNVLLDGEKATLEIQLGDFHIGDKCYTRINNEMEQYFDNLNESRDDIVAQGLDILKRRLEGRNVTYPDGRNYDWT
;
A
#
# COMPACT_ATOMS: atom_id res chain seq x y z
N MET A 1 17.81 -5.72 3.14
CA MET A 1 17.16 -4.48 3.60
C MET A 1 15.75 -4.48 3.04
N SER A 2 14.73 -4.73 3.86
CA SER A 2 13.35 -4.70 3.38
C SER A 2 13.00 -3.34 2.75
N ILE A 3 12.49 -3.38 1.53
CA ILE A 3 12.12 -2.17 0.80
C ILE A 3 10.68 -1.83 1.17
N ARG A 4 10.45 -0.60 1.63
CA ARG A 4 9.10 -0.10 1.92
C ARG A 4 8.68 0.90 0.86
N TRP A 5 7.49 0.69 0.32
CA TRP A 5 6.79 1.71 -0.43
C TRP A 5 5.86 2.44 0.54
N ILE A 6 5.97 3.77 0.60
CA ILE A 6 5.22 4.60 1.55
C ILE A 6 4.66 5.81 0.81
N ARG A 7 3.38 6.11 1.03
CA ARG A 7 2.71 7.30 0.51
C ARG A 7 1.86 7.97 1.57
N ASN A 8 1.97 9.29 1.66
CA ASN A 8 1.09 10.11 2.48
C ASN A 8 -0.06 10.62 1.64
N VAL A 9 -1.28 10.43 2.13
CA VAL A 9 -2.54 10.77 1.47
C VAL A 9 -3.46 11.42 2.50
N LEU A 10 -4.59 11.94 2.03
CA LEU A 10 -5.72 12.30 2.87
C LEU A 10 -6.83 11.27 2.65
N LEU A 11 -7.29 10.64 3.72
CA LEU A 11 -8.48 9.79 3.74
C LEU A 11 -9.61 10.58 4.37
N ASP A 12 -10.64 10.88 3.58
CA ASP A 12 -11.80 11.66 4.02
C ASP A 12 -11.42 13.03 4.64
N GLY A 13 -10.30 13.60 4.17
CA GLY A 13 -9.75 14.88 4.65
C GLY A 13 -8.76 14.75 5.82
N GLU A 14 -8.58 13.56 6.39
CA GLU A 14 -7.62 13.32 7.47
C GLU A 14 -6.31 12.75 6.94
N LYS A 15 -5.18 13.13 7.55
CA LYS A 15 -3.87 12.63 7.15
C LYS A 15 -3.77 11.13 7.37
N ALA A 16 -3.36 10.42 6.33
CA ALA A 16 -3.06 9.01 6.42
C ALA A 16 -1.78 8.63 5.69
N THR A 17 -1.18 7.53 6.09
CA THR A 17 0.00 6.93 5.48
C THR A 17 -0.35 5.53 4.99
N LEU A 18 -0.17 5.29 3.69
CA LEU A 18 -0.25 3.97 3.08
C LEU A 18 1.15 3.39 3.02
N GLU A 19 1.31 2.15 3.48
CA GLU A 19 2.58 1.43 3.47
C GLU A 19 2.40 0.05 2.84
N ILE A 20 3.37 -0.33 2.00
CA ILE A 20 3.53 -1.67 1.45
C ILE A 20 4.95 -2.10 1.76
N GLN A 21 5.12 -3.18 2.53
CA GLN A 21 6.41 -3.81 2.69
C GLN A 21 6.63 -4.83 1.59
N LEU A 22 7.75 -4.68 0.89
CA LEU A 22 8.24 -5.62 -0.09
C LEU A 22 9.16 -6.61 0.63
N GLY A 23 9.01 -7.89 0.31
CA GLY A 23 9.95 -8.94 0.71
C GLY A 23 11.37 -8.59 0.28
N ASP A 24 12.37 -9.05 1.04
CA ASP A 24 13.74 -8.58 0.88
C ASP A 24 14.37 -9.20 -0.38
N PHE A 25 14.19 -10.51 -0.65
CA PHE A 25 14.89 -11.17 -1.77
C PHE A 25 14.26 -12.46 -2.36
N HIS A 26 13.21 -13.07 -1.78
CA HIS A 26 12.68 -14.37 -2.25
C HIS A 26 11.15 -14.45 -2.38
N ILE A 27 10.66 -15.27 -3.33
CA ILE A 27 9.26 -15.76 -3.37
C ILE A 27 8.95 -16.46 -2.04
N GLY A 28 8.18 -15.81 -1.18
CA GLY A 28 7.83 -16.29 0.16
C GLY A 28 8.19 -15.33 1.30
N ASP A 29 8.95 -14.28 1.01
CA ASP A 29 9.15 -13.21 1.98
C ASP A 29 7.82 -12.48 2.23
N LYS A 30 7.46 -12.37 3.51
CA LYS A 30 6.18 -11.80 3.95
C LYS A 30 6.04 -10.36 3.49
N CYS A 31 5.11 -10.13 2.56
CA CYS A 31 4.66 -8.81 2.16
C CYS A 31 3.46 -8.41 3.03
N TYR A 32 3.31 -7.11 3.30
CA TYR A 32 2.11 -6.61 3.98
C TYR A 32 1.72 -5.24 3.48
N THR A 33 0.44 -4.92 3.67
CA THR A 33 -0.10 -3.57 3.54
C THR A 33 -0.49 -3.02 4.91
N ARG A 34 -0.29 -1.73 5.12
CA ARG A 34 -0.70 -1.03 6.34
C ARG A 34 -1.24 0.36 6.02
N ILE A 35 -2.24 0.78 6.79
CA ILE A 35 -2.82 2.13 6.74
C ILE A 35 -2.58 2.74 8.12
N ASN A 36 -1.82 3.84 8.21
CA ASN A 36 -1.42 4.45 9.47
C ASN A 36 -0.77 3.45 10.45
N ASN A 37 -1.34 3.35 11.65
CA ASN A 37 -0.93 2.44 12.72
C ASN A 37 -1.88 1.24 12.83
N GLU A 38 -2.67 0.95 11.78
CA GLU A 38 -3.51 -0.24 11.75
C GLU A 38 -2.66 -1.52 11.73
N MET A 39 -3.31 -2.64 12.03
CA MET A 39 -2.69 -3.96 11.94
C MET A 39 -2.22 -4.25 10.51
N GLU A 40 -1.01 -4.81 10.40
CA GLU A 40 -0.41 -5.24 9.15
C GLU A 40 -1.27 -6.35 8.53
N GLN A 41 -1.68 -6.15 7.28
CA GLN A 41 -2.37 -7.17 6.52
C GLN A 41 -1.37 -7.84 5.59
N TYR A 42 -0.97 -9.04 5.98
CA TYR A 42 -0.05 -9.87 5.22
C TYR A 42 -0.72 -10.41 3.96
N PHE A 43 0.06 -10.50 2.89
CA PHE A 43 -0.36 -11.13 1.65
C PHE A 43 0.80 -11.91 1.03
N ASP A 44 0.44 -13.00 0.38
CA ASP A 44 1.38 -13.78 -0.42
C ASP A 44 1.60 -13.06 -1.75
N ASN A 45 2.86 -12.86 -2.08
CA ASN A 45 3.25 -12.29 -3.35
C ASN A 45 3.38 -13.41 -4.40
N LEU A 46 2.73 -13.23 -5.54
CA LEU A 46 2.71 -14.20 -6.63
C LEU A 46 3.84 -14.00 -7.64
N ASN A 47 4.57 -12.88 -7.57
CA ASN A 47 5.54 -12.46 -8.59
C ASN A 47 6.91 -12.11 -7.98
N GLU A 48 7.98 -12.16 -8.75
CA GLU A 48 9.33 -11.76 -8.27
C GLU A 48 9.64 -10.28 -8.49
N SER A 49 8.88 -9.60 -9.35
CA SER A 49 9.11 -8.21 -9.70
C SER A 49 8.54 -7.29 -8.63
N ARG A 50 9.37 -6.35 -8.15
CA ARG A 50 8.97 -5.29 -7.21
C ARG A 50 7.70 -4.56 -7.65
N ASP A 51 7.60 -4.21 -8.93
CA ASP A 51 6.48 -3.42 -9.45
C ASP A 51 5.17 -4.22 -9.35
N ASP A 52 5.22 -5.53 -9.55
CA ASP A 52 4.06 -6.40 -9.41
C ASP A 52 3.63 -6.54 -7.95
N ILE A 53 4.57 -6.61 -7.00
CA ILE A 53 4.26 -6.63 -5.55
C ILE A 53 3.59 -5.32 -5.13
N VAL A 54 4.10 -4.18 -5.63
CA VAL A 54 3.52 -2.86 -5.36
C VAL A 54 2.12 -2.78 -5.94
N ALA A 55 1.92 -3.22 -7.19
CA ALA A 55 0.60 -3.23 -7.82
C ALA A 55 -0.40 -4.11 -7.03
N GLN A 56 0.00 -5.30 -6.59
CA GLN A 56 -0.83 -6.16 -5.75
C GLN A 56 -1.15 -5.50 -4.40
N GLY A 57 -0.17 -4.86 -3.76
CA GLY A 57 -0.37 -4.12 -2.51
C GLY A 57 -1.29 -2.91 -2.69
N LEU A 58 -1.17 -2.18 -3.79
CA LEU A 58 -2.06 -1.06 -4.15
C LEU A 58 -3.50 -1.55 -4.36
N ASP A 59 -3.70 -2.69 -5.04
CA ASP A 59 -5.03 -3.28 -5.21
C ASP A 59 -5.66 -3.69 -3.87
N ILE A 60 -4.89 -4.26 -2.95
CA ILE A 60 -5.36 -4.59 -1.60
C ILE A 60 -5.76 -3.32 -0.86
N LEU A 61 -4.92 -2.29 -0.89
CA LEU A 61 -5.20 -0.99 -0.26
C LEU A 61 -6.44 -0.32 -0.87
N LYS A 62 -6.60 -0.37 -2.19
CA LYS A 62 -7.76 0.18 -2.91
C LYS A 62 -9.06 -0.50 -2.49
N ARG A 63 -9.05 -1.83 -2.34
CA ARG A 63 -10.21 -2.58 -1.83
C ARG A 63 -10.51 -2.25 -0.36
N ARG A 64 -9.49 -2.11 0.49
CA ARG A 64 -9.68 -1.72 1.89
C ARG A 64 -10.25 -0.31 2.04
N LEU A 65 -9.90 0.58 1.11
CA LEU A 65 -10.33 1.97 1.08
C LEU A 65 -11.53 2.20 0.16
N GLU A 66 -12.18 1.14 -0.30
CA GLU A 66 -13.39 1.24 -1.11
C GLU A 66 -14.48 1.98 -0.31
N GLY A 67 -15.04 3.02 -0.93
CA GLY A 67 -16.01 3.90 -0.29
C GLY A 67 -15.41 5.05 0.54
N ARG A 68 -14.09 5.14 0.68
CA ARG A 68 -13.41 6.32 1.26
C ARG A 68 -12.89 7.25 0.17
N ASN A 69 -12.86 8.54 0.44
CA ASN A 69 -12.26 9.51 -0.46
C ASN A 69 -10.75 9.60 -0.20
N VAL A 70 -9.94 9.17 -1.18
CA VAL A 70 -8.49 9.18 -1.09
C VAL A 70 -7.93 10.26 -2.01
N THR A 71 -7.23 11.23 -1.42
CA THR A 71 -6.62 12.36 -2.14
C THR A 71 -5.16 12.53 -1.76
N TYR A 72 -4.38 13.19 -2.60
CA TYR A 72 -3.05 13.69 -2.25
C TYR A 72 -3.17 14.82 -1.21
N PRO A 73 -2.08 15.16 -0.49
CA PRO A 73 -2.08 16.28 0.45
C PRO A 73 -2.43 17.65 -0.17
N ASP A 74 -2.37 17.77 -1.49
CA ASP A 74 -2.78 18.96 -2.24
C ASP A 74 -4.26 18.97 -2.65
N GLY A 75 -5.02 17.93 -2.27
CA GLY A 75 -6.45 17.78 -2.54
C GLY A 75 -6.78 17.15 -3.90
N ARG A 76 -5.80 16.81 -4.74
CA ARG A 76 -6.05 16.07 -5.98
C ARG A 76 -6.42 14.62 -5.68
N ASN A 77 -7.29 14.02 -6.50
CA ASN A 77 -7.63 12.59 -6.36
C ASN A 77 -6.35 11.74 -6.42
N TYR A 78 -6.28 10.74 -5.55
CA TYR A 78 -5.13 9.85 -5.49
C TYR A 78 -5.06 8.99 -6.75
N ASP A 79 -3.89 8.96 -7.38
CA ASP A 79 -3.63 8.10 -8.53
C ASP A 79 -3.20 6.71 -8.03
N TRP A 80 -4.00 5.71 -8.39
CA TRP A 80 -3.77 4.31 -8.05
C TRP A 80 -2.98 3.56 -9.13
N THR A 81 -2.61 4.23 -10.21
CA THR A 81 -1.90 3.65 -11.36
C THR A 81 -0.39 3.55 -11.14
#